data_AF-A0A845Y3X5-F1
#
_entry.id   AF-A0A845Y3X5-F1
#
_cell.length_a   1.000
_cell.length_b   1.000
_cell.length_c   1.000
_cell.angle_alpha   90.00
_cell.angle_beta   90.00
_cell.angle_gamma   90.00
#
_symmetry.space_group_name_H-M   'P 1'
#
loop_
_entity.id
_entity.type
_entity.pdbx_description
1 polymer ?
#
loop_
_entity_poly.entity_id
_entity_poly.type
_entity_poly.pdbx_seq_one_letter_code
_entity_poly.pdbx_strand_id
1 'polypeptide(L)'
;MIADLSFIKIFASAWRLLADNKEALQAIGSILTPLAVFIGSVIVQVWIYLQNKKIDEETKINDKKINNEQQKITKQISKHERKTAVEGFRRETLDGYLNRMSSLIEQGISNKKNSSIILGQVARALTIATIKELDSNRNRQVTFFLYETKLIQDVDNLFHTELPLLSESDLGNINLKKSFLKDANLKNSNLSGANLAGANLENVNLENANLQGANLAGVNLENANLKNANLQGANLEKSRLNNACMIGINLGGADLSNTKLHGADLKEANLKGCNLFQAEIIDATLTGANLRRAKLINATIKNSNLSDTFLKYAKISLAELTEVNFQNAYLRLVVFESEVNISENKGVLQLRKGFSTTLSGEKIVSGKAKLTNVDLRGATLDSADFSGAIFEQVDLRGAKYPKNSPETALNMDAPIFPENFDESQIENFVADKCSN
;
A
#
# COMPACT_ATOMS: atom_id res chain seq x y z
N MET A 1 22.32 35.72 -39.83
CA MET A 1 22.66 36.55 -41.00
C MET A 1 22.60 38.03 -40.62
N ILE A 2 23.52 38.47 -39.76
CA ILE A 2 23.79 39.89 -39.56
C ILE A 2 24.75 40.24 -40.68
N ALA A 3 24.21 40.57 -41.86
CA ALA A 3 24.97 41.30 -42.84
C ALA A 3 25.14 42.70 -42.26
N ASP A 4 26.35 42.91 -41.74
CA ASP A 4 26.82 44.07 -41.02
C ASP A 4 26.32 45.37 -41.66
N LEU A 5 25.65 46.23 -40.89
CA LEU A 5 25.17 47.56 -41.33
C LEU A 5 26.30 48.43 -41.90
N SER A 6 27.55 48.06 -41.62
CA SER A 6 28.76 48.57 -42.26
C SER A 6 28.73 48.38 -43.79
N PHE A 7 28.21 47.25 -44.29
CA PHE A 7 28.13 46.95 -45.72
C PHE A 7 27.18 47.91 -46.45
N ILE A 8 26.06 48.29 -45.83
CA ILE A 8 25.11 49.27 -46.40
C ILE A 8 25.74 50.68 -46.43
N LYS A 9 26.51 51.06 -45.41
CA LYS A 9 27.22 52.35 -45.36
C LYS A 9 28.35 52.42 -46.39
N ILE A 10 29.14 51.36 -46.53
CA ILE A 10 30.19 51.23 -47.55
C ILE A 10 29.57 51.29 -48.95
N PHE A 11 28.43 50.62 -49.15
CA PHE A 11 27.74 50.61 -50.42
C PHE A 11 27.15 51.99 -50.80
N ALA A 12 26.55 52.70 -49.84
CA ALA A 12 26.03 54.05 -50.07
C ALA A 12 27.13 55.08 -50.39
N SER A 13 28.33 54.91 -49.82
CA SER A 13 29.48 55.78 -50.11
C SER A 13 30.16 55.45 -51.44
N ALA A 14 30.28 54.17 -51.79
CA ALA A 14 30.74 53.73 -53.11
C ALA A 14 29.78 54.17 -54.24
N TRP A 15 28.47 54.14 -54.01
CA TRP A 15 27.47 54.60 -54.98
C TRP A 15 27.54 56.10 -55.23
N ARG A 16 27.88 56.88 -54.21
CA ARG A 16 28.05 58.34 -54.32
C ARG A 16 29.26 58.71 -55.19
N LEU A 17 30.35 57.95 -55.06
CA LEU A 17 31.55 58.07 -55.90
C LEU A 17 31.30 57.64 -57.37
N LEU A 18 30.42 56.67 -57.59
CA LEU A 18 30.06 56.17 -58.92
C LEU A 18 29.04 57.06 -59.66
N ALA A 19 28.20 57.79 -58.93
CA ALA A 19 27.16 58.65 -59.51
C ALA A 19 27.71 59.83 -60.33
N ASP A 20 28.93 60.29 -60.02
CA ASP A 20 29.56 61.45 -60.66
C ASP A 20 30.34 61.09 -61.94
N ASN A 21 30.48 59.79 -62.27
CA ASN A 21 31.20 59.34 -63.46
C ASN A 21 30.30 58.52 -64.40
N LYS A 22 29.79 59.17 -65.46
CA LYS A 22 28.85 58.56 -66.43
C LYS A 22 29.42 57.34 -67.17
N GLU A 23 30.74 57.26 -67.38
CA GLU A 23 31.36 56.12 -68.06
C GLU A 23 31.45 54.88 -67.14
N ALA A 24 31.63 55.07 -65.83
CA ALA A 24 31.67 53.98 -64.86
C ALA A 24 30.27 53.36 -64.60
N LEU A 25 29.22 54.17 -64.66
CA LEU A 25 27.83 53.72 -64.51
C LEU A 25 27.37 52.78 -65.64
N GLN A 26 27.86 53.00 -66.88
CA GLN A 26 27.56 52.11 -68.01
C GLN A 26 28.27 50.76 -67.91
N ALA A 27 29.46 50.69 -67.28
CA ALA A 27 30.22 49.46 -67.12
C ALA A 27 29.67 48.53 -66.02
N ILE A 28 28.93 49.06 -65.03
CA ILE A 28 28.52 48.32 -63.81
C ILE A 28 26.99 48.08 -63.78
N GLY A 29 26.22 48.58 -64.75
CA GLY A 29 24.75 48.44 -64.82
C GLY A 29 24.21 47.00 -64.77
N SER A 30 25.03 46.01 -65.16
CA SER A 30 24.70 44.58 -65.05
C SER A 30 24.79 44.00 -63.63
N ILE A 31 25.44 44.70 -62.69
CA ILE A 31 25.61 44.29 -61.29
C ILE A 31 24.62 45.02 -60.35
N LEU A 32 24.19 46.23 -60.71
CA LEU A 32 23.26 47.04 -59.92
C LEU A 32 21.84 46.45 -59.82
N THR A 33 21.35 45.87 -60.92
CA THR A 33 19.99 45.33 -61.02
C THR A 33 19.78 44.09 -60.13
N PRO A 34 20.68 43.08 -60.10
CA PRO A 34 20.63 41.99 -59.12
C PRO A 34 20.66 42.46 -57.67
N LEU A 35 21.44 43.51 -57.38
CA LEU A 35 21.63 43.97 -56.01
C LEU A 35 20.41 44.72 -55.46
N ALA A 36 19.73 45.51 -56.28
CA ALA A 36 18.47 46.16 -55.90
C ALA A 36 17.36 45.14 -55.60
N VAL A 37 17.28 44.06 -56.40
CA VAL A 37 16.38 42.92 -56.17
C VAL A 37 16.74 42.20 -54.87
N PHE A 38 18.03 42.00 -54.60
CA PHE A 38 18.52 41.39 -53.37
C PHE A 38 18.16 42.21 -52.13
N ILE A 39 18.36 43.54 -52.16
CA ILE A 39 18.02 44.43 -51.04
C ILE A 39 16.50 44.47 -50.82
N GLY A 40 15.69 44.52 -51.89
CA GLY A 40 14.24 44.45 -51.80
C GLY A 40 13.76 43.13 -51.16
N SER A 41 14.35 42.00 -51.55
CA SER A 41 14.07 40.69 -50.96
C SER A 41 14.40 40.65 -49.47
N VAL A 42 15.53 41.23 -49.05
CA VAL A 42 15.94 41.28 -47.64
C VAL A 42 14.96 42.11 -46.81
N ILE A 43 14.48 43.24 -47.31
CA ILE A 43 13.51 44.08 -46.61
C ILE A 43 12.17 43.35 -46.41
N VAL A 44 11.68 42.66 -47.44
CA VAL A 44 10.44 41.85 -47.35
C VAL A 44 10.60 40.72 -46.34
N GLN A 45 11.74 40.02 -46.34
CA GLN A 45 12.02 38.96 -45.38
C GLN A 45 12.09 39.49 -43.93
N VAL A 46 12.69 40.66 -43.71
CA VAL A 46 12.72 41.31 -42.39
C VAL A 46 11.32 41.73 -41.94
N TRP A 47 10.48 42.25 -42.85
CA TRP A 47 9.11 42.63 -42.53
C TRP A 47 8.24 41.42 -42.15
N ILE A 48 8.33 40.32 -42.91
CA ILE A 48 7.66 39.05 -42.59
C ILE A 48 8.14 38.51 -41.24
N TYR A 49 9.44 38.55 -40.97
CA TYR A 49 10.01 38.12 -39.70
C TYR A 49 9.48 38.93 -38.50
N LEU A 50 9.36 40.26 -38.64
CA LEU A 50 8.82 41.12 -37.59
C LEU A 50 7.32 40.88 -37.33
N GLN A 51 6.52 40.62 -38.38
CA GLN A 51 5.11 40.27 -38.23
C GLN A 51 4.92 38.92 -37.52
N ASN A 52 5.70 37.90 -37.93
CA ASN A 52 5.66 36.59 -37.30
C ASN A 52 6.06 36.65 -35.82
N LYS A 53 7.10 37.44 -35.47
CA LYS A 53 7.50 37.64 -34.07
C LYS A 53 6.39 38.26 -33.22
N LYS A 54 5.62 39.20 -33.76
CA LYS A 54 4.50 39.83 -33.05
C LYS A 54 3.36 38.83 -32.79
N ILE A 55 3.04 37.99 -33.78
CA ILE A 55 2.04 36.91 -33.65
C ILE A 55 2.50 35.87 -32.61
N ASP A 56 3.79 35.51 -32.60
CA ASP A 56 4.38 34.60 -31.61
C ASP A 56 4.33 35.15 -30.18
N GLU A 57 4.44 36.47 -30.00
CA GLU A 57 4.33 37.11 -28.68
C GLU A 57 2.87 37.18 -28.19
N GLU A 58 1.92 37.49 -29.07
CA GLU A 58 0.48 37.53 -28.73
C GLU A 58 -0.08 36.14 -28.40
N THR A 59 0.31 35.11 -29.16
CA THR A 59 -0.06 33.71 -28.90
C THR A 59 0.48 33.23 -27.56
N LYS A 60 1.76 33.50 -27.23
CA LYS A 60 2.34 33.18 -25.93
C LYS A 60 1.62 33.85 -24.76
N ILE A 61 1.14 35.08 -24.93
CA ILE A 61 0.37 35.79 -23.89
C ILE A 61 -1.00 35.13 -23.70
N ASN A 62 -1.69 34.75 -24.78
CA ASN A 62 -2.98 34.07 -24.72
C ASN A 62 -2.85 32.66 -24.13
N ASP A 63 -1.84 31.88 -24.53
CA ASP A 63 -1.56 30.56 -23.97
C ASP A 63 -1.28 30.64 -22.47
N LYS A 64 -0.54 31.67 -22.03
CA LYS A 64 -0.29 31.91 -20.60
C LYS A 64 -1.57 32.25 -19.84
N LYS A 65 -2.50 33.03 -20.43
CA LYS A 65 -3.81 33.33 -19.83
C LYS A 65 -4.67 32.08 -19.71
N ILE A 66 -4.77 31.29 -20.80
CA ILE A 66 -5.53 30.05 -20.84
C ILE A 66 -4.99 29.05 -19.81
N ASN A 67 -3.67 28.85 -19.75
CA ASN A 67 -3.05 27.97 -18.77
C ASN A 67 -3.33 28.42 -17.32
N ASN A 68 -3.30 29.72 -17.05
CA ASN A 68 -3.64 30.24 -15.72
C ASN A 68 -5.12 30.03 -15.35
N GLU A 69 -6.04 30.18 -16.30
CA GLU A 69 -7.46 29.90 -16.07
C GLU A 69 -7.74 28.41 -15.91
N GLN A 70 -7.12 27.55 -16.72
CA GLN A 70 -7.19 26.10 -16.58
C GLN A 70 -6.68 25.67 -15.20
N GLN A 71 -5.55 26.19 -14.73
CA GLN A 71 -5.05 25.92 -13.38
C GLN A 71 -6.03 26.36 -12.28
N LYS A 72 -6.74 27.48 -12.46
CA LYS A 72 -7.77 27.93 -11.51
C LYS A 72 -8.98 27.00 -11.51
N ILE A 73 -9.46 26.57 -12.68
CA ILE A 73 -10.59 25.64 -12.82
C ILE A 73 -10.24 24.28 -12.21
N THR A 74 -9.06 23.72 -12.51
CA THR A 74 -8.61 22.45 -11.92
C THR A 74 -8.51 22.52 -10.39
N LYS A 75 -8.04 23.65 -9.85
CA LYS A 75 -8.05 23.89 -8.39
C LYS A 75 -9.47 23.97 -7.81
N GLN A 76 -10.44 24.53 -8.54
CA GLN A 76 -11.83 24.59 -8.10
C GLN A 76 -12.53 23.23 -8.17
N ILE A 77 -12.32 22.47 -9.25
CA ILE A 77 -12.85 21.11 -9.43
C ILE A 77 -12.32 20.21 -8.33
N SER A 78 -11.00 20.15 -8.13
CA SER A 78 -10.41 19.34 -7.05
C SER A 78 -10.92 19.76 -5.66
N LYS A 79 -11.17 21.04 -5.43
CA LYS A 79 -11.80 21.52 -4.19
C LYS A 79 -13.25 21.07 -4.06
N HIS A 80 -14.03 21.08 -5.14
CA HIS A 80 -15.42 20.63 -5.15
C HIS A 80 -15.52 19.12 -4.96
N GLU A 81 -14.71 18.34 -5.67
CA GLU A 81 -14.62 16.88 -5.53
C GLU A 81 -14.28 16.48 -4.09
N ARG A 82 -13.31 17.15 -3.46
CA ARG A 82 -12.99 16.93 -2.04
C ARG A 82 -14.18 17.23 -1.14
N LYS A 83 -14.92 18.31 -1.39
CA LYS A 83 -16.12 18.65 -0.59
C LYS A 83 -17.20 17.58 -0.75
N THR A 84 -17.49 17.15 -1.98
CA THR A 84 -18.50 16.12 -2.26
C THR A 84 -18.10 14.79 -1.64
N ALA A 85 -16.83 14.40 -1.71
CA ALA A 85 -16.31 13.20 -1.06
C ALA A 85 -16.46 13.26 0.47
N VAL A 86 -16.11 14.40 1.09
CA VAL A 86 -16.28 14.61 2.54
C VAL A 86 -17.75 14.57 2.94
N GLU A 87 -18.65 15.16 2.16
CA GLU A 87 -20.09 15.09 2.43
C GLU A 87 -20.65 13.68 2.27
N GLY A 88 -20.22 12.95 1.25
CA GLY A 88 -20.59 11.54 1.04
C GLY A 88 -20.14 10.67 2.20
N PHE A 89 -18.86 10.80 2.59
CA PHE A 89 -18.29 10.12 3.75
C PHE A 89 -19.10 10.41 5.03
N ARG A 90 -19.40 11.68 5.33
CA ARG A 90 -20.19 12.04 6.52
C ARG A 90 -21.59 11.45 6.53
N ARG A 91 -22.24 11.32 5.36
CA ARG A 91 -23.55 10.66 5.26
C ARG A 91 -23.43 9.17 5.54
N GLU A 92 -22.47 8.50 4.90
CA GLU A 92 -22.23 7.07 5.11
C GLU A 92 -21.88 6.75 6.57
N THR A 93 -21.07 7.59 7.22
CA THR A 93 -20.75 7.46 8.65
C THR A 93 -22.00 7.58 9.52
N LEU A 94 -22.88 8.55 9.26
CA LEU A 94 -24.13 8.73 10.02
C LEU A 94 -25.10 7.56 9.80
N ASP A 95 -25.29 7.13 8.56
CA ASP A 95 -26.17 6.00 8.23
C ASP A 95 -25.63 4.69 8.84
N GLY A 96 -24.31 4.48 8.77
CA GLY A 96 -23.62 3.36 9.42
C GLY A 96 -23.82 3.36 10.93
N TYR A 97 -23.68 4.53 11.57
CA TYR A 97 -23.93 4.72 12.99
C TYR A 97 -25.38 4.36 13.38
N LEU A 98 -26.38 4.90 12.68
CA LEU A 98 -27.79 4.66 12.98
C LEU A 98 -28.16 3.18 12.84
N ASN A 99 -27.71 2.54 11.76
CA ASN A 99 -27.93 1.10 11.54
C ASN A 99 -27.29 0.27 12.65
N ARG A 100 -26.07 0.65 13.10
CA ARG A 100 -25.39 -0.08 14.15
C ARG A 100 -26.07 0.09 15.51
N MET A 101 -26.50 1.31 15.84
CA MET A 101 -27.25 1.60 17.05
C MET A 101 -28.56 0.82 17.11
N SER A 102 -29.31 0.73 15.99
CA SER A 102 -30.52 -0.11 15.92
C SER A 102 -30.22 -1.56 16.23
N SER A 103 -29.17 -2.13 15.60
CA SER A 103 -28.75 -3.51 15.85
C SER A 103 -28.30 -3.76 17.29
N LEU A 104 -27.61 -2.79 17.92
CA LEU A 104 -27.21 -2.89 19.33
C LEU A 104 -28.43 -2.86 20.26
N ILE A 105 -29.44 -2.05 19.96
CA ILE A 105 -30.70 -2.01 20.70
C ILE A 105 -31.43 -3.34 20.57
N GLU A 106 -31.54 -3.90 19.36
CA GLU A 106 -32.13 -5.23 19.13
C GLU A 106 -31.40 -6.35 19.90
N GLN A 107 -30.05 -6.30 19.91
CA GLN A 107 -29.21 -7.21 20.69
C GLN A 107 -29.45 -7.06 22.20
N GLY A 108 -29.58 -5.83 22.69
CA GLY A 108 -29.84 -5.52 24.09
C GLY A 108 -31.24 -5.92 24.55
N ILE A 109 -32.25 -5.79 23.69
CA ILE A 109 -33.62 -6.26 23.96
C ILE A 109 -33.64 -7.80 24.12
N SER A 110 -32.78 -8.51 23.39
CA SER A 110 -32.74 -9.97 23.37
C SER A 110 -31.94 -10.60 24.54
N ASN A 111 -31.03 -9.86 25.21
CA ASN A 111 -30.12 -10.40 26.22
C ASN A 111 -30.25 -9.73 27.61
N LYS A 112 -30.46 -10.51 28.68
CA LYS A 112 -30.67 -10.00 30.05
C LYS A 112 -29.36 -9.62 30.80
N LYS A 113 -29.48 -8.51 31.53
CA LYS A 113 -28.66 -7.91 32.62
C LYS A 113 -27.17 -7.60 32.39
N ASN A 114 -26.30 -8.52 31.97
CA ASN A 114 -24.85 -8.20 31.84
C ASN A 114 -24.49 -7.60 30.47
N SER A 115 -25.29 -7.88 29.44
CA SER A 115 -25.12 -7.31 28.09
C SER A 115 -25.43 -5.81 28.04
N SER A 116 -26.30 -5.30 28.93
CA SER A 116 -26.75 -3.89 28.88
C SER A 116 -25.65 -2.86 29.16
N ILE A 117 -24.71 -3.17 30.05
CA ILE A 117 -23.62 -2.24 30.42
C ILE A 117 -22.62 -2.16 29.27
N ILE A 118 -22.17 -3.32 28.78
CA ILE A 118 -21.24 -3.42 27.65
C ILE A 118 -21.83 -2.79 26.38
N LEU A 119 -23.10 -3.08 26.08
CA LEU A 119 -23.78 -2.45 24.94
C LEU A 119 -23.90 -0.93 25.10
N GLY A 120 -24.12 -0.43 26.32
CA GLY A 120 -24.10 0.99 26.62
C GLY A 120 -22.73 1.63 26.40
N GLN A 121 -21.65 0.96 26.83
CA GLN A 121 -20.27 1.41 26.59
C GLN A 121 -19.94 1.42 25.10
N VAL A 122 -20.34 0.39 24.36
CA VAL A 122 -20.17 0.29 22.91
C VAL A 122 -20.95 1.39 22.18
N ALA A 123 -22.22 1.60 22.55
CA ALA A 123 -23.04 2.68 22.00
C ALA A 123 -22.41 4.05 22.25
N ARG A 124 -21.87 4.29 23.45
CA ARG A 124 -21.17 5.52 23.80
C ARG A 124 -19.88 5.70 22.99
N ALA A 125 -19.08 4.65 22.83
CA ALA A 125 -17.86 4.68 22.02
C ALA A 125 -18.15 4.98 20.55
N LEU A 126 -19.15 4.31 19.95
CA LEU A 126 -19.61 4.57 18.58
C LEU A 126 -20.09 6.01 18.41
N THR A 127 -20.85 6.49 19.38
CA THR A 127 -21.36 7.87 19.40
C THR A 127 -20.22 8.88 19.40
N ILE A 128 -19.26 8.74 20.32
CA ILE A 128 -18.14 9.67 20.44
C ILE A 128 -17.28 9.65 19.17
N ALA A 129 -16.97 8.46 18.64
CA ALA A 129 -16.19 8.32 17.41
C ALA A 129 -16.91 8.97 16.22
N THR A 130 -18.23 8.74 16.09
CA THR A 130 -19.03 9.29 15.00
C THR A 130 -19.15 10.81 15.08
N ILE A 131 -19.47 11.34 16.26
CA ILE A 131 -19.72 12.77 16.48
C ILE A 131 -18.51 13.64 16.10
N LYS A 132 -17.28 13.14 16.31
CA LYS A 132 -16.03 13.83 15.93
C LYS A 132 -15.88 14.05 14.42
N GLU A 133 -16.50 13.21 13.60
CA GLU A 133 -16.39 13.26 12.13
C GLU A 133 -17.55 14.03 11.47
N LEU A 134 -18.64 14.25 12.20
CA LEU A 134 -19.81 14.98 11.72
C LEU A 134 -19.59 16.49 11.72
N ASP A 135 -20.27 17.19 10.82
CA ASP A 135 -20.38 18.65 10.88
C ASP A 135 -21.24 19.10 12.08
N SER A 136 -21.16 20.38 12.42
CA SER A 136 -21.84 20.96 13.58
C SER A 136 -23.36 20.75 13.57
N ASN A 137 -24.00 20.69 12.40
CA ASN A 137 -25.45 20.50 12.31
C ASN A 137 -25.85 19.06 12.61
N ARG A 138 -25.20 18.08 11.97
CA ARG A 138 -25.46 16.65 12.20
C ARG A 138 -25.07 16.22 13.60
N ASN A 139 -23.95 16.74 14.10
CA ASN A 139 -23.53 16.53 15.48
C ASN A 139 -24.62 16.98 16.46
N ARG A 140 -25.20 18.17 16.26
CA ARG A 140 -26.30 18.68 17.09
C ARG A 140 -27.54 17.79 17.03
N GLN A 141 -27.87 17.26 15.86
CA GLN A 141 -29.00 16.33 15.68
C GLN A 141 -28.79 15.00 16.39
N VAL A 142 -27.62 14.38 16.23
CA VAL A 142 -27.27 13.11 16.91
C VAL A 142 -27.26 13.30 18.41
N THR A 143 -26.61 14.36 18.89
CA THR A 143 -26.55 14.68 20.32
C THR A 143 -27.94 14.93 20.90
N PHE A 144 -28.79 15.68 20.21
CA PHE A 144 -30.18 15.91 20.63
C PHE A 144 -31.00 14.61 20.67
N PHE A 145 -30.88 13.77 19.63
CA PHE A 145 -31.53 12.45 19.59
C PHE A 145 -31.12 11.57 20.78
N LEU A 146 -29.83 11.55 21.11
CA LEU A 146 -29.31 10.75 22.22
C LEU A 146 -29.82 11.23 23.57
N TYR A 147 -29.96 12.54 23.74
CA TYR A 147 -30.52 13.14 24.94
C TYR A 147 -32.02 12.81 25.07
N GLU A 148 -32.81 13.00 24.00
CA GLU A 148 -34.25 12.71 23.97
C GLU A 148 -34.56 11.23 24.21
N THR A 149 -33.72 10.33 23.67
CA THR A 149 -33.85 8.88 23.89
C THR A 149 -33.33 8.43 25.26
N LYS A 150 -32.83 9.35 26.09
CA LYS A 150 -32.20 9.08 27.40
C LYS A 150 -31.01 8.12 27.32
N LEU A 151 -30.38 8.00 26.14
CA LEU A 151 -29.14 7.26 25.95
C LEU A 151 -27.94 8.01 26.55
N ILE A 152 -28.04 9.34 26.64
CA ILE A 152 -27.14 10.19 27.42
C ILE A 152 -27.98 11.07 28.35
N GLN A 153 -27.51 11.29 29.58
CA GLN A 153 -28.20 12.14 30.57
C GLN A 153 -27.70 13.58 30.53
N ASP A 154 -26.48 13.78 30.02
CA ASP A 154 -25.82 15.07 29.95
C ASP A 154 -24.88 15.07 28.73
N VAL A 155 -24.99 16.13 27.94
CA VAL A 155 -24.19 16.34 26.72
C VAL A 155 -22.76 16.71 27.07
N ASP A 156 -22.54 17.45 28.16
CA ASP A 156 -21.20 17.89 28.56
C ASP A 156 -20.37 16.67 29.02
N ASN A 157 -21.00 15.75 29.76
CA ASN A 157 -20.38 14.47 30.17
C ASN A 157 -20.05 13.52 29.00
N LEU A 158 -20.56 13.77 27.78
CA LEU A 158 -20.20 12.97 26.60
C LEU A 158 -18.72 13.15 26.22
N PHE A 159 -18.16 14.34 26.48
CA PHE A 159 -16.81 14.72 26.06
C PHE A 159 -15.80 14.77 27.22
N HIS A 160 -16.25 14.72 28.49
CA HIS A 160 -15.41 14.94 29.66
C HIS A 160 -14.81 13.70 30.34
N THR A 161 -15.13 12.46 29.91
CA THR A 161 -14.44 11.27 30.44
C THR A 161 -13.19 10.95 29.63
N GLU A 162 -12.02 11.04 30.28
CA GLU A 162 -10.75 10.48 29.81
C GLU A 162 -10.95 9.01 29.41
N LEU A 163 -10.45 8.60 28.24
CA LEU A 163 -10.84 7.36 27.55
C LEU A 163 -10.07 6.10 28.01
N PRO A 164 -10.73 5.23 28.79
CA PRO A 164 -10.71 3.79 28.58
C PRO A 164 -12.13 3.31 28.25
N LEU A 165 -12.70 3.74 27.10
CA LEU A 165 -14.13 3.49 26.86
C LEU A 165 -14.49 2.02 26.58
N LEU A 166 -13.55 1.24 26.03
CA LEU A 166 -13.73 -0.19 25.74
C LEU A 166 -12.48 -1.01 26.12
N SER A 167 -11.53 -0.41 26.83
CA SER A 167 -10.36 -1.11 27.33
C SER A 167 -10.80 -2.18 28.31
N GLU A 168 -10.14 -3.34 28.29
CA GLU A 168 -10.41 -4.46 29.20
C GLU A 168 -11.85 -4.99 29.14
N SER A 169 -12.63 -4.59 28.14
CA SER A 169 -14.03 -4.96 28.01
C SER A 169 -14.20 -6.33 27.36
N ASP A 170 -15.20 -7.08 27.79
CA ASP A 170 -15.61 -8.32 27.13
C ASP A 170 -16.62 -8.04 26.01
N LEU A 171 -16.14 -8.13 24.78
CA LEU A 171 -16.85 -7.89 23.53
C LEU A 171 -16.88 -9.17 22.66
N GLY A 172 -16.74 -10.34 23.28
CA GLY A 172 -16.78 -11.63 22.57
C GLY A 172 -18.04 -11.78 21.73
N ASN A 173 -17.87 -12.21 20.48
CA ASN A 173 -18.95 -12.42 19.49
C ASN A 173 -19.82 -11.19 19.17
N ILE A 174 -19.40 -9.97 19.55
CA ILE A 174 -20.17 -8.76 19.26
C ILE A 174 -20.21 -8.49 17.75
N ASN A 175 -21.33 -7.93 17.26
CA ASN A 175 -21.51 -7.67 15.82
C ASN A 175 -21.14 -6.24 15.39
N LEU A 176 -19.91 -5.78 15.55
CA LEU A 176 -19.49 -4.43 15.16
C LEU A 176 -19.26 -4.22 13.64
N LYS A 177 -19.99 -4.93 12.77
CA LYS A 177 -19.87 -4.83 11.31
C LYS A 177 -20.13 -3.40 10.84
N LYS A 178 -19.26 -2.88 9.94
CA LYS A 178 -19.33 -1.52 9.37
C LYS A 178 -19.45 -0.39 10.40
N SER A 179 -19.03 -0.65 11.64
CA SER A 179 -19.09 0.33 12.71
C SER A 179 -17.96 1.35 12.60
N PHE A 180 -18.18 2.54 13.16
CA PHE A 180 -17.18 3.61 13.18
C PHE A 180 -16.59 3.74 14.57
N LEU A 181 -15.34 3.28 14.74
CA LEU A 181 -14.61 3.20 16.01
C LEU A 181 -13.18 3.74 15.85
N LYS A 182 -13.01 4.73 14.97
CA LYS A 182 -11.75 5.46 14.81
C LYS A 182 -11.31 6.08 16.13
N ASP A 183 -10.00 6.03 16.40
CA ASP A 183 -9.35 6.50 17.64
C ASP A 183 -9.87 5.82 18.93
N ALA A 184 -10.63 4.72 18.83
CA ALA A 184 -11.14 4.03 20.00
C ALA A 184 -10.02 3.32 20.79
N ASN A 185 -10.18 3.23 22.11
CA ASN A 185 -9.29 2.46 22.97
C ASN A 185 -9.95 1.12 23.34
N LEU A 186 -9.43 0.04 22.76
CA LEU A 186 -9.81 -1.36 22.91
C LEU A 186 -8.65 -2.20 23.48
N LYS A 187 -7.66 -1.56 24.11
CA LYS A 187 -6.52 -2.22 24.75
C LYS A 187 -7.00 -3.29 25.74
N ASN A 188 -6.36 -4.45 25.73
CA ASN A 188 -6.67 -5.60 26.60
C ASN A 188 -8.12 -6.13 26.47
N SER A 189 -8.91 -5.71 25.48
CA SER A 189 -10.30 -6.16 25.33
C SER A 189 -10.39 -7.58 24.75
N ASN A 190 -11.47 -8.28 25.06
CA ASN A 190 -11.81 -9.55 24.44
C ASN A 190 -12.79 -9.31 23.27
N LEU A 191 -12.34 -9.47 22.04
CA LEU A 191 -13.11 -9.41 20.79
C LEU A 191 -13.13 -10.77 20.07
N SER A 192 -12.91 -11.87 20.80
CA SER A 192 -12.90 -13.21 20.20
C SER A 192 -14.21 -13.51 19.48
N GLY A 193 -14.13 -13.99 18.24
CA GLY A 193 -15.29 -14.24 17.40
C GLY A 193 -16.12 -13.00 17.01
N ALA A 194 -15.69 -11.78 17.35
CA ALA A 194 -16.43 -10.57 17.00
C ALA A 194 -16.51 -10.40 15.47
N ASN A 195 -17.62 -9.83 15.00
CA ASN A 195 -17.79 -9.46 13.59
C ASN A 195 -17.52 -7.96 13.42
N LEU A 196 -16.35 -7.62 12.91
CA LEU A 196 -15.85 -6.26 12.63
C LEU A 196 -15.74 -6.00 11.11
N ALA A 197 -16.36 -6.83 10.28
CA ALA A 197 -16.21 -6.72 8.83
C ALA A 197 -16.60 -5.33 8.31
N GLY A 198 -15.69 -4.70 7.56
CA GLY A 198 -15.85 -3.36 7.01
C GLY A 198 -15.90 -2.24 8.05
N ALA A 199 -15.61 -2.49 9.32
CA ALA A 199 -15.55 -1.43 10.34
C ALA A 199 -14.39 -0.46 10.06
N ASN A 200 -14.54 0.79 10.50
CA ASN A 200 -13.45 1.75 10.54
C ASN A 200 -12.83 1.80 11.93
N LEU A 201 -11.62 1.26 12.04
CA LEU A 201 -10.77 1.18 13.23
C LEU A 201 -9.43 1.91 12.99
N GLU A 202 -9.43 2.95 12.16
CA GLU A 202 -8.26 3.80 11.97
C GLU A 202 -7.76 4.36 13.32
N ASN A 203 -6.45 4.34 13.55
CA ASN A 203 -5.78 4.77 14.79
C ASN A 203 -6.28 4.07 16.07
N VAL A 204 -6.98 2.94 15.97
CA VAL A 204 -7.48 2.23 17.15
C VAL A 204 -6.32 1.70 18.00
N ASN A 205 -6.49 1.68 19.32
CA ASN A 205 -5.60 0.96 20.21
C ASN A 205 -6.19 -0.43 20.54
N LEU A 206 -5.59 -1.49 20.00
CA LEU A 206 -5.90 -2.90 20.22
C LEU A 206 -4.72 -3.64 20.88
N GLU A 207 -3.83 -2.92 21.56
CA GLU A 207 -2.68 -3.54 22.26
C GLU A 207 -3.16 -4.66 23.21
N ASN A 208 -2.53 -5.82 23.11
CA ASN A 208 -2.87 -7.06 23.84
C ASN A 208 -4.34 -7.51 23.72
N ALA A 209 -5.13 -7.00 22.78
CA ALA A 209 -6.52 -7.41 22.63
C ALA A 209 -6.62 -8.84 22.07
N ASN A 210 -7.65 -9.58 22.46
CA ASN A 210 -7.93 -10.91 21.94
C ASN A 210 -8.97 -10.84 20.82
N LEU A 211 -8.55 -10.99 19.56
CA LEU A 211 -9.40 -11.05 18.37
C LEU A 211 -9.40 -12.45 17.72
N GLN A 212 -9.15 -13.51 18.50
CA GLN A 212 -9.09 -14.87 17.98
C GLN A 212 -10.38 -15.22 17.23
N GLY A 213 -10.24 -15.70 15.99
CA GLY A 213 -11.36 -16.08 15.12
C GLY A 213 -12.30 -14.94 14.72
N ALA A 214 -11.95 -13.68 14.98
CA ALA A 214 -12.78 -12.53 14.61
C ALA A 214 -12.89 -12.37 13.08
N ASN A 215 -14.03 -11.85 12.62
CA ASN A 215 -14.21 -11.47 11.22
C ASN A 215 -13.87 -9.99 11.03
N LEU A 216 -12.71 -9.71 10.44
CA LEU A 216 -12.14 -8.41 10.15
C LEU A 216 -12.09 -8.16 8.62
N ALA A 217 -12.89 -8.88 7.82
CA ALA A 217 -12.86 -8.74 6.36
C ALA A 217 -13.17 -7.30 5.94
N GLY A 218 -12.30 -6.69 5.13
CA GLY A 218 -12.43 -5.32 4.65
C GLY A 218 -12.31 -4.23 5.72
N VAL A 219 -11.84 -4.57 6.94
CA VAL A 219 -11.69 -3.58 8.01
C VAL A 219 -10.62 -2.54 7.66
N ASN A 220 -10.82 -1.30 8.10
CA ASN A 220 -9.77 -0.29 8.08
C ASN A 220 -9.06 -0.24 9.43
N LEU A 221 -7.79 -0.65 9.49
CA LEU A 221 -6.90 -0.64 10.65
C LEU A 221 -5.63 0.21 10.36
N GLU A 222 -5.74 1.21 9.49
CA GLU A 222 -4.64 2.14 9.21
C GLU A 222 -4.16 2.84 10.48
N ASN A 223 -2.83 2.86 10.68
CA ASN A 223 -2.13 3.37 11.87
C ASN A 223 -2.59 2.76 13.21
N ALA A 224 -3.26 1.60 13.21
CA ALA A 224 -3.70 0.96 14.44
C ALA A 224 -2.52 0.45 15.27
N ASN A 225 -2.68 0.44 16.59
CA ASN A 225 -1.77 -0.25 17.50
C ASN A 225 -2.33 -1.65 17.82
N LEU A 226 -1.74 -2.69 17.25
CA LEU A 226 -2.06 -4.11 17.41
C LEU A 226 -0.93 -4.87 18.13
N LYS A 227 -0.04 -4.16 18.83
CA LYS A 227 1.10 -4.78 19.53
C LYS A 227 0.62 -5.89 20.46
N ASN A 228 1.21 -7.08 20.33
CA ASN A 228 0.89 -8.29 21.08
C ASN A 228 -0.59 -8.75 21.00
N ALA A 229 -1.38 -8.25 20.05
CA ALA A 229 -2.76 -8.68 19.90
C ALA A 229 -2.84 -10.14 19.41
N ASN A 230 -3.89 -10.86 19.79
CA ASN A 230 -4.13 -12.23 19.34
C ASN A 230 -5.19 -12.27 18.24
N LEU A 231 -4.79 -12.43 16.98
CA LEU A 231 -5.64 -12.56 15.80
C LEU A 231 -5.58 -13.98 15.21
N GLN A 232 -5.27 -14.98 16.02
CA GLN A 232 -5.17 -16.37 15.55
C GLN A 232 -6.47 -16.81 14.86
N GLY A 233 -6.36 -17.31 13.63
CA GLY A 233 -7.49 -17.77 12.82
C GLY A 233 -8.50 -16.68 12.43
N ALA A 234 -8.18 -15.39 12.61
CA ALA A 234 -9.05 -14.30 12.20
C ALA A 234 -9.12 -14.16 10.67
N ASN A 235 -10.24 -13.65 10.16
CA ASN A 235 -10.39 -13.31 8.74
C ASN A 235 -10.08 -11.82 8.54
N LEU A 236 -8.96 -11.49 7.88
CA LEU A 236 -8.53 -10.13 7.52
C LEU A 236 -8.58 -9.89 6.00
N GLU A 237 -9.31 -10.72 5.24
CA GLU A 237 -9.43 -10.59 3.78
C GLU A 237 -9.72 -9.14 3.38
N LYS A 238 -8.96 -8.57 2.45
CA LYS A 238 -9.11 -7.20 1.92
C LYS A 238 -9.03 -6.09 2.98
N SER A 239 -8.47 -6.36 4.16
CA SER A 239 -8.27 -5.33 5.18
C SER A 239 -7.14 -4.34 4.82
N ARG A 240 -7.16 -3.16 5.43
CA ARG A 240 -6.11 -2.15 5.32
C ARG A 240 -5.40 -2.02 6.66
N LEU A 241 -4.10 -2.31 6.70
CA LEU A 241 -3.24 -2.28 7.88
C LEU A 241 -2.01 -1.38 7.64
N ASN A 242 -2.15 -0.37 6.79
CA ASN A 242 -1.04 0.52 6.46
C ASN A 242 -0.56 1.25 7.72
N ASN A 243 0.76 1.27 7.94
CA ASN A 243 1.45 1.85 9.10
C ASN A 243 1.00 1.31 10.46
N ALA A 244 0.34 0.15 10.50
CA ALA A 244 -0.07 -0.45 11.77
C ALA A 244 1.15 -0.95 12.57
N CYS A 245 1.15 -0.73 13.88
CA CYS A 245 2.11 -1.32 14.81
C CYS A 245 1.61 -2.71 15.20
N MET A 246 2.26 -3.76 14.70
CA MET A 246 1.87 -5.16 14.89
C MET A 246 3.00 -6.00 15.49
N ILE A 247 3.86 -5.36 16.30
CA ILE A 247 4.99 -6.01 16.97
C ILE A 247 4.46 -7.13 17.87
N GLY A 248 5.02 -8.34 17.72
CA GLY A 248 4.64 -9.52 18.52
C GLY A 248 3.20 -10.00 18.30
N ILE A 249 2.50 -9.53 17.26
CA ILE A 249 1.12 -9.95 16.98
C ILE A 249 1.05 -11.46 16.70
N ASN A 250 -0.02 -12.12 17.13
CA ASN A 250 -0.29 -13.51 16.77
C ASN A 250 -1.33 -13.62 15.66
N LEU A 251 -0.89 -13.88 14.42
CA LEU A 251 -1.70 -14.09 13.22
C LEU A 251 -1.73 -15.56 12.78
N GLY A 252 -1.42 -16.51 13.67
CA GLY A 252 -1.33 -17.93 13.32
C GLY A 252 -2.60 -18.44 12.63
N GLY A 253 -2.47 -18.94 11.40
CA GLY A 253 -3.59 -19.45 10.60
C GLY A 253 -4.62 -18.41 10.16
N ALA A 254 -4.35 -17.11 10.33
CA ALA A 254 -5.25 -16.05 9.87
C ALA A 254 -5.29 -15.95 8.34
N ASP A 255 -6.39 -15.42 7.81
CA ASP A 255 -6.53 -15.11 6.38
C ASP A 255 -6.25 -13.64 6.12
N LEU A 256 -5.11 -13.32 5.52
CA LEU A 256 -4.69 -11.97 5.09
C LEU A 256 -4.72 -11.84 3.57
N SER A 257 -5.60 -12.58 2.89
CA SER A 257 -5.71 -12.48 1.44
C SER A 257 -6.14 -11.08 1.00
N ASN A 258 -5.46 -10.53 -0.02
CA ASN A 258 -5.69 -9.17 -0.52
C ASN A 258 -5.52 -8.05 0.53
N THR A 259 -4.83 -8.32 1.63
CA THR A 259 -4.59 -7.33 2.69
C THR A 259 -3.47 -6.36 2.30
N LYS A 260 -3.60 -5.08 2.69
CA LYS A 260 -2.56 -4.06 2.52
C LYS A 260 -1.80 -3.83 3.82
N LEU A 261 -0.49 -4.03 3.79
CA LEU A 261 0.44 -3.93 4.93
C LEU A 261 1.54 -2.89 4.68
N HIS A 262 1.22 -1.79 3.98
CA HIS A 262 2.23 -0.80 3.61
C HIS A 262 2.79 -0.11 4.86
N GLY A 263 4.10 -0.11 5.09
CA GLY A 263 4.71 0.54 6.25
C GLY A 263 4.43 -0.15 7.60
N ALA A 264 3.84 -1.35 7.62
CA ALA A 264 3.49 -2.03 8.88
C ALA A 264 4.73 -2.54 9.63
N ASP A 265 4.74 -2.41 10.97
CA ASP A 265 5.77 -3.00 11.83
C ASP A 265 5.31 -4.36 12.37
N LEU A 266 5.84 -5.43 11.79
CA LEU A 266 5.56 -6.84 12.02
C LEU A 266 6.72 -7.55 12.75
N LYS A 267 7.60 -6.82 13.44
CA LYS A 267 8.70 -7.44 14.20
C LYS A 267 8.19 -8.52 15.14
N GLU A 268 8.86 -9.67 15.11
CA GLU A 268 8.56 -10.82 15.98
C GLU A 268 7.11 -11.34 15.85
N ALA A 269 6.39 -10.96 14.80
CA ALA A 269 5.02 -11.41 14.56
C ALA A 269 4.97 -12.92 14.29
N ASN A 270 3.93 -13.59 14.82
CA ASN A 270 3.65 -14.98 14.51
C ASN A 270 2.65 -15.09 13.35
N LEU A 271 3.15 -15.32 12.14
CA LEU A 271 2.39 -15.51 10.89
C LEU A 271 2.31 -17.00 10.48
N LYS A 272 2.53 -17.94 11.42
CA LYS A 272 2.59 -19.37 11.11
C LYS A 272 1.31 -19.85 10.42
N GLY A 273 1.44 -20.40 9.23
CA GLY A 273 0.33 -20.98 8.48
C GLY A 273 -0.69 -19.98 7.95
N CYS A 274 -0.42 -18.68 7.99
CA CYS A 274 -1.35 -17.68 7.47
C CYS A 274 -1.49 -17.74 5.94
N ASN A 275 -2.60 -17.23 5.43
CA ASN A 275 -2.81 -17.01 4.02
C ASN A 275 -2.49 -15.56 3.65
N LEU A 276 -1.46 -15.33 2.83
CA LEU A 276 -1.05 -14.02 2.32
C LEU A 276 -1.29 -13.93 0.80
N PHE A 277 -2.29 -14.65 0.28
CA PHE A 277 -2.62 -14.63 -1.14
C PHE A 277 -2.92 -13.20 -1.61
N GLN A 278 -2.19 -12.69 -2.61
CA GLN A 278 -2.34 -11.31 -3.10
C GLN A 278 -2.15 -10.21 -2.04
N ALA A 279 -1.49 -10.51 -0.92
CA ALA A 279 -1.19 -9.48 0.07
C ALA A 279 -0.13 -8.49 -0.47
N GLU A 280 -0.28 -7.22 -0.12
CA GLU A 280 0.69 -6.16 -0.44
C GLU A 280 1.52 -5.82 0.81
N ILE A 281 2.77 -6.26 0.84
CA ILE A 281 3.74 -6.03 1.92
C ILE A 281 4.82 -5.08 1.40
N ILE A 282 4.59 -3.78 1.54
CA ILE A 282 5.46 -2.74 0.96
C ILE A 282 6.03 -1.88 2.08
N ASP A 283 7.32 -1.58 2.06
CA ASP A 283 8.00 -0.77 3.10
C ASP A 283 7.78 -1.31 4.53
N ALA A 284 7.54 -2.62 4.69
CA ALA A 284 7.18 -3.24 5.96
C ALA A 284 8.41 -3.83 6.67
N THR A 285 8.35 -3.92 8.00
CA THR A 285 9.41 -4.55 8.81
C THR A 285 8.91 -5.85 9.42
N LEU A 286 9.49 -6.98 9.04
CA LEU A 286 9.14 -8.33 9.51
C LEU A 286 10.30 -9.01 10.25
N THR A 287 11.28 -8.25 10.76
CA THR A 287 12.47 -8.84 11.41
C THR A 287 12.08 -9.85 12.50
N GLY A 288 12.66 -11.05 12.43
CA GLY A 288 12.39 -12.13 13.39
C GLY A 288 11.00 -12.77 13.30
N ALA A 289 10.16 -12.37 12.35
CA ALA A 289 8.80 -12.89 12.23
C ALA A 289 8.78 -14.38 11.85
N ASN A 290 7.78 -15.10 12.36
CA ASN A 290 7.57 -16.51 12.08
C ASN A 290 6.56 -16.71 10.94
N LEU A 291 7.05 -16.92 9.72
CA LEU A 291 6.27 -17.22 8.51
C LEU A 291 6.23 -18.72 8.17
N ARG A 292 6.47 -19.60 9.14
CA ARG A 292 6.49 -21.06 8.87
C ARG A 292 5.15 -21.51 8.29
N ARG A 293 5.18 -22.23 7.18
CA ARG A 293 3.98 -22.71 6.45
C ARG A 293 3.06 -21.59 5.93
N ALA A 294 3.49 -20.33 5.92
CA ALA A 294 2.71 -19.25 5.33
C ALA A 294 2.57 -19.43 3.81
N LYS A 295 1.47 -18.96 3.25
CA LYS A 295 1.18 -19.01 1.81
C LYS A 295 1.27 -17.61 1.21
N LEU A 296 2.38 -17.29 0.56
CA LEU A 296 2.65 -16.02 -0.11
C LEU A 296 2.41 -16.16 -1.62
N ILE A 297 1.23 -16.63 -2.00
CA ILE A 297 0.91 -16.87 -3.41
C ILE A 297 0.43 -15.55 -4.05
N ASN A 298 1.03 -15.13 -5.17
CA ASN A 298 0.71 -13.87 -5.85
C ASN A 298 0.87 -12.62 -4.96
N ALA A 299 1.66 -12.73 -3.88
CA ALA A 299 1.92 -11.63 -2.96
C ALA A 299 2.93 -10.65 -3.56
N THR A 300 2.81 -9.37 -3.23
CA THR A 300 3.79 -8.34 -3.58
C THR A 300 4.56 -7.95 -2.33
N ILE A 301 5.86 -8.20 -2.30
CA ILE A 301 6.77 -7.78 -1.24
C ILE A 301 7.81 -6.82 -1.82
N LYS A 302 7.76 -5.55 -1.40
CA LYS A 302 8.67 -4.50 -1.90
C LYS A 302 9.31 -3.73 -0.76
N ASN A 303 10.60 -3.41 -0.90
CA ASN A 303 11.33 -2.54 0.05
C ASN A 303 11.19 -2.96 1.52
N SER A 304 11.08 -4.27 1.77
CA SER A 304 10.68 -4.79 3.08
C SER A 304 11.80 -5.57 3.74
N ASN A 305 11.88 -5.48 5.06
CA ASN A 305 12.90 -6.15 5.84
C ASN A 305 12.38 -7.47 6.43
N LEU A 306 12.83 -8.60 5.89
CA LEU A 306 12.54 -9.96 6.34
C LEU A 306 13.79 -10.61 6.97
N SER A 307 14.72 -9.83 7.53
CA SER A 307 15.89 -10.37 8.21
C SER A 307 15.49 -11.27 9.39
N ASP A 308 16.26 -12.33 9.62
CA ASP A 308 16.07 -13.24 10.76
C ASP A 308 14.70 -13.94 10.79
N THR A 309 13.94 -13.90 9.69
CA THR A 309 12.60 -14.52 9.62
C THR A 309 12.67 -16.04 9.53
N PHE A 310 11.62 -16.71 10.02
CA PHE A 310 11.48 -18.15 9.93
C PHE A 310 10.48 -18.54 8.85
N LEU A 311 10.96 -19.01 7.69
CA LEU A 311 10.13 -19.33 6.53
C LEU A 311 9.96 -20.84 6.31
N LYS A 312 10.34 -21.69 7.29
CA LYS A 312 10.31 -23.15 7.09
C LYS A 312 8.95 -23.64 6.56
N TYR A 313 8.94 -24.34 5.42
CA TYR A 313 7.75 -24.80 4.70
C TYR A 313 6.83 -23.71 4.12
N ALA A 314 7.27 -22.46 4.03
CA ALA A 314 6.50 -21.41 3.37
C ALA A 314 6.41 -21.69 1.85
N LYS A 315 5.28 -21.29 1.27
CA LYS A 315 5.03 -21.36 -0.17
C LYS A 315 5.05 -19.95 -0.75
N ILE A 316 5.90 -19.71 -1.74
CA ILE A 316 6.11 -18.40 -2.37
C ILE A 316 5.98 -18.58 -3.88
N SER A 317 4.75 -18.63 -4.37
CA SER A 317 4.44 -18.87 -5.79
C SER A 317 3.87 -17.62 -6.42
N LEU A 318 4.23 -17.28 -7.66
CA LEU A 318 3.73 -16.07 -8.34
C LEU A 318 4.03 -14.74 -7.61
N ALA A 319 4.88 -14.76 -6.58
CA ALA A 319 5.15 -13.57 -5.78
C ALA A 319 6.15 -12.65 -6.47
N GLU A 320 5.95 -11.34 -6.29
CA GLU A 320 6.92 -10.31 -6.64
C GLU A 320 7.72 -9.95 -5.38
N LEU A 321 9.01 -10.26 -5.37
CA LEU A 321 9.95 -9.87 -4.31
C LEU A 321 10.94 -8.85 -4.89
N THR A 322 10.85 -7.59 -4.49
CA THR A 322 11.75 -6.52 -4.96
C THR A 322 12.35 -5.76 -3.79
N GLU A 323 13.68 -5.56 -3.76
CA GLU A 323 14.34 -4.83 -2.67
C GLU A 323 14.03 -5.45 -1.28
N VAL A 324 14.08 -6.77 -1.21
CA VAL A 324 13.75 -7.53 0.01
C VAL A 324 15.02 -7.98 0.73
N ASN A 325 15.10 -7.67 2.02
CA ASN A 325 16.19 -8.14 2.87
C ASN A 325 15.81 -9.45 3.58
N PHE A 326 16.46 -10.55 3.23
CA PHE A 326 16.37 -11.86 3.90
C PHE A 326 17.65 -12.23 4.67
N GLN A 327 18.43 -11.23 5.11
CA GLN A 327 19.64 -11.51 5.88
C GLN A 327 19.37 -12.44 7.06
N ASN A 328 20.16 -13.50 7.19
CA ASN A 328 20.05 -14.52 8.24
C ASN A 328 18.68 -15.22 8.33
N ALA A 329 17.81 -15.08 7.33
CA ALA A 329 16.51 -15.74 7.33
C ALA A 329 16.66 -17.27 7.19
N TYR A 330 15.69 -18.00 7.73
CA TYR A 330 15.64 -19.46 7.72
C TYR A 330 14.64 -19.94 6.66
N LEU A 331 15.12 -20.17 5.44
CA LEU A 331 14.32 -20.58 4.28
C LEU A 331 14.28 -22.11 4.07
N ARG A 332 14.48 -22.90 5.14
CA ARG A 332 14.51 -24.36 5.02
C ARG A 332 13.21 -24.92 4.43
N LEU A 333 13.27 -25.70 3.36
CA LEU A 333 12.09 -26.32 2.72
C LEU A 333 11.04 -25.28 2.25
N VAL A 334 11.48 -24.07 1.88
CA VAL A 334 10.62 -23.10 1.19
C VAL A 334 10.44 -23.52 -0.27
N VAL A 335 9.25 -23.31 -0.82
CA VAL A 335 8.94 -23.64 -2.22
C VAL A 335 8.65 -22.35 -2.98
N PHE A 336 9.44 -22.04 -4.02
CA PHE A 336 9.26 -20.89 -4.91
C PHE A 336 8.58 -21.22 -6.25
N GLU A 337 8.08 -22.45 -6.39
CA GLU A 337 7.52 -22.98 -7.64
C GLU A 337 6.38 -22.13 -8.21
N SER A 338 6.25 -22.14 -9.54
CA SER A 338 5.00 -21.81 -10.23
C SER A 338 3.96 -22.88 -9.89
N GLU A 339 2.75 -22.54 -9.44
CA GLU A 339 1.69 -23.55 -9.36
C GLU A 339 1.37 -24.05 -10.78
N VAL A 340 1.99 -25.18 -11.15
CA VAL A 340 1.64 -25.93 -12.34
C VAL A 340 0.40 -26.74 -11.98
N ASN A 341 -0.77 -26.19 -12.31
CA ASN A 341 -2.02 -26.94 -12.21
C ASN A 341 -2.20 -27.77 -13.49
N ILE A 342 -1.50 -28.91 -13.60
CA ILE A 342 -1.82 -29.91 -14.63
C ILE A 342 -2.96 -30.78 -14.12
N SER A 343 -4.17 -30.49 -14.61
CA SER A 343 -5.14 -31.45 -15.15
C SER A 343 -6.41 -30.66 -15.48
N GLU A 344 -6.78 -30.46 -16.74
CA GLU A 344 -7.39 -31.51 -17.58
C GLU A 344 -8.12 -32.57 -16.75
N ASN A 345 -9.13 -32.15 -16.00
CA ASN A 345 -10.31 -32.98 -15.79
C ASN A 345 -11.52 -32.07 -15.52
N LYS A 346 -12.46 -32.06 -16.47
CA LYS A 346 -13.85 -31.69 -16.18
C LYS A 346 -14.40 -32.73 -15.20
N GLY A 347 -14.20 -32.53 -13.90
CA GLY A 347 -14.66 -33.48 -12.89
C GLY A 347 -14.17 -33.15 -11.49
N VAL A 348 -15.02 -32.44 -10.74
CA VAL A 348 -15.14 -32.43 -9.27
C VAL A 348 -13.87 -32.82 -8.49
N LEU A 349 -13.12 -31.82 -8.02
CA LEU A 349 -12.18 -31.99 -6.91
C LEU A 349 -12.95 -32.26 -5.62
N GLN A 350 -13.07 -33.53 -5.23
CA GLN A 350 -13.40 -33.88 -3.84
C GLN A 350 -12.18 -33.62 -2.97
N LEU A 351 -12.11 -32.41 -2.39
CA LEU A 351 -11.20 -32.13 -1.28
C LEU A 351 -11.66 -32.95 -0.06
N ARG A 352 -10.72 -33.65 0.60
CA ARG A 352 -10.96 -34.32 1.89
C ARG A 352 -11.66 -33.35 2.84
N LYS A 353 -12.81 -33.81 3.38
CA LYS A 353 -13.77 -33.10 4.24
C LYS A 353 -13.19 -31.87 4.97
N GLY A 354 -13.63 -30.67 4.58
CA GLY A 354 -13.52 -29.47 5.41
C GLY A 354 -13.34 -28.13 4.71
N PHE A 355 -12.89 -28.08 3.46
CA PHE A 355 -12.71 -26.82 2.73
C PHE A 355 -13.25 -26.94 1.31
N SER A 356 -14.34 -26.21 1.03
CA SER A 356 -14.86 -25.96 -0.30
C SER A 356 -14.81 -24.46 -0.52
N THR A 357 -13.83 -23.97 -1.28
CA THR A 357 -13.90 -22.63 -1.86
C THR A 357 -14.11 -22.77 -3.36
N THR A 358 -15.22 -22.21 -3.82
CA THR A 358 -15.59 -22.14 -5.23
C THR A 358 -14.67 -21.13 -5.90
N LEU A 359 -13.65 -21.59 -6.64
CA LEU A 359 -12.88 -20.74 -7.55
C LEU A 359 -13.75 -20.43 -8.77
N SER A 360 -14.56 -19.37 -8.68
CA SER A 360 -15.34 -18.88 -9.81
C SER A 360 -14.43 -18.11 -10.78
N GLY A 361 -13.99 -18.80 -11.83
CA GLY A 361 -13.81 -18.18 -13.15
C GLY A 361 -12.59 -17.29 -13.42
N GLU A 362 -11.54 -17.30 -12.60
CA GLU A 362 -10.32 -16.54 -12.92
C GLU A 362 -9.29 -17.38 -13.68
N LYS A 363 -8.76 -16.78 -14.74
CA LYS A 363 -7.70 -17.28 -15.61
C LYS A 363 -6.52 -17.80 -14.76
N ILE A 364 -6.16 -19.07 -14.92
CA ILE A 364 -4.96 -19.65 -14.31
C ILE A 364 -3.75 -18.91 -14.91
N VAL A 365 -3.10 -18.07 -14.11
CA VAL A 365 -1.86 -17.39 -14.49
C VAL A 365 -0.71 -18.32 -14.12
N SER A 366 -0.16 -19.02 -15.11
CA SER A 366 1.15 -19.67 -14.96
C SER A 366 2.22 -18.58 -14.88
N GLY A 367 2.97 -18.52 -13.78
CA GLY A 367 3.99 -17.49 -13.57
C GLY A 367 5.00 -17.92 -12.52
N LYS A 368 6.19 -17.34 -12.62
CA LYS A 368 7.35 -17.64 -11.79
C LYS A 368 7.43 -16.63 -10.64
N ALA A 369 7.89 -17.04 -9.45
CA ALA A 369 8.27 -16.06 -8.42
C ALA A 369 9.43 -15.22 -8.96
N LYS A 370 9.33 -13.89 -8.86
CA LYS A 370 10.36 -12.97 -9.34
C LYS A 370 11.09 -12.33 -8.16
N LEU A 371 12.41 -12.52 -8.10
CA LEU A 371 13.29 -11.97 -7.09
C LEU A 371 14.22 -10.94 -7.75
N THR A 372 14.03 -9.66 -7.43
CA THR A 372 14.85 -8.55 -7.95
C THR A 372 15.47 -7.76 -6.81
N ASN A 373 16.79 -7.57 -6.81
CA ASN A 373 17.53 -6.85 -5.77
C ASN A 373 17.27 -7.43 -4.36
N VAL A 374 17.48 -8.74 -4.20
CA VAL A 374 17.18 -9.48 -2.97
C VAL A 374 18.47 -9.82 -2.21
N ASP A 375 18.51 -9.52 -0.91
CA ASP A 375 19.66 -9.81 -0.04
C ASP A 375 19.42 -11.09 0.77
N LEU A 376 20.15 -12.16 0.47
CA LEU A 376 20.08 -13.46 1.16
C LEU A 376 21.35 -13.75 1.97
N ARG A 377 22.12 -12.73 2.36
CA ARG A 377 23.36 -12.95 3.10
C ARG A 377 23.13 -13.64 4.44
N GLY A 378 23.94 -14.65 4.74
CA GLY A 378 23.80 -15.42 5.98
C GLY A 378 22.55 -16.31 6.06
N ALA A 379 21.67 -16.28 5.07
CA ALA A 379 20.43 -17.04 5.08
C ALA A 379 20.69 -18.55 5.06
N THR A 380 19.83 -19.32 5.72
CA THR A 380 19.87 -20.79 5.70
C THR A 380 18.91 -21.30 4.65
N LEU A 381 19.44 -21.93 3.59
CA LEU A 381 18.70 -22.32 2.39
C LEU A 381 18.46 -23.83 2.29
N ASP A 382 18.58 -24.56 3.40
CA ASP A 382 18.49 -26.03 3.45
C ASP A 382 17.24 -26.57 2.75
N SER A 383 17.43 -27.28 1.63
CA SER A 383 16.33 -27.86 0.85
C SER A 383 15.29 -26.83 0.41
N ALA A 384 15.66 -25.56 0.29
CA ALA A 384 14.83 -24.55 -0.35
C ALA A 384 14.75 -24.86 -1.85
N ASP A 385 13.52 -24.94 -2.36
CA ASP A 385 13.25 -25.20 -3.76
C ASP A 385 13.03 -23.87 -4.49
N PHE A 386 14.04 -23.49 -5.25
CA PHE A 386 14.02 -22.33 -6.13
C PHE A 386 13.67 -22.68 -7.58
N SER A 387 13.25 -23.91 -7.85
CA SER A 387 12.89 -24.34 -9.19
C SER A 387 11.78 -23.45 -9.75
N GLY A 388 12.05 -22.87 -10.91
CA GLY A 388 11.13 -21.93 -11.54
C GLY A 388 11.18 -20.48 -11.04
N ALA A 389 11.98 -20.12 -10.04
CA ALA A 389 12.16 -18.72 -9.66
C ALA A 389 12.98 -17.94 -10.73
N ILE A 390 12.70 -16.65 -10.90
CA ILE A 390 13.49 -15.71 -11.71
C ILE A 390 14.34 -14.86 -10.77
N PHE A 391 15.65 -14.80 -11.01
CA PHE A 391 16.61 -14.04 -10.20
C PHE A 391 17.21 -12.87 -10.99
N GLU A 392 17.18 -11.68 -10.40
CA GLU A 392 17.83 -10.47 -10.89
C GLU A 392 18.52 -9.78 -9.70
N GLN A 393 19.86 -9.66 -9.72
CA GLN A 393 20.63 -8.98 -8.66
C GLN A 393 20.37 -9.55 -7.25
N VAL A 394 20.78 -10.80 -7.01
CA VAL A 394 20.60 -11.45 -5.70
C VAL A 394 21.94 -11.66 -5.01
N ASP A 395 22.03 -11.27 -3.74
CA ASP A 395 23.25 -11.41 -2.92
C ASP A 395 23.17 -12.65 -2.02
N LEU A 396 24.04 -13.64 -2.26
CA LEU A 396 24.06 -14.92 -1.54
C LEU A 396 25.27 -15.07 -0.60
N ARG A 397 26.04 -13.99 -0.34
CA ARG A 397 27.29 -14.11 0.42
C ARG A 397 27.04 -14.64 1.83
N GLY A 398 27.74 -15.72 2.21
CA GLY A 398 27.61 -16.34 3.52
C GLY A 398 26.31 -17.13 3.73
N ALA A 399 25.49 -17.32 2.69
CA ALA A 399 24.35 -18.24 2.76
C ALA A 399 24.81 -19.67 3.05
N LYS A 400 24.04 -20.40 3.87
CA LYS A 400 24.32 -21.77 4.29
C LYS A 400 23.47 -22.75 3.46
N TYR A 401 24.12 -23.77 2.91
CA TYR A 401 23.51 -24.83 2.11
C TYR A 401 23.67 -26.19 2.84
N PRO A 402 22.79 -27.18 2.62
CA PRO A 402 22.87 -28.45 3.32
C PRO A 402 24.01 -29.30 2.77
N LYS A 403 24.72 -30.02 3.66
CA LYS A 403 25.85 -30.90 3.32
C LYS A 403 25.47 -32.14 2.47
N ASN A 404 24.18 -32.49 2.34
CA ASN A 404 23.70 -33.75 1.73
C ASN A 404 22.60 -33.55 0.66
N SER A 405 22.70 -32.54 -0.21
CA SER A 405 21.90 -32.53 -1.46
C SER A 405 22.54 -33.51 -2.46
N PRO A 406 21.76 -34.39 -3.14
CA PRO A 406 22.28 -35.16 -4.25
C PRO A 406 22.90 -34.19 -5.26
N GLU A 407 24.16 -34.41 -5.58
CA GLU A 407 24.95 -33.69 -6.58
C GLU A 407 24.11 -33.50 -7.86
N THR A 408 23.53 -32.31 -8.11
CA THR A 408 23.05 -31.83 -9.44
C THR A 408 22.35 -30.45 -9.45
N ALA A 409 22.63 -29.52 -8.53
CA ALA A 409 22.14 -28.13 -8.67
C ALA A 409 23.23 -27.06 -8.82
N LEU A 410 24.47 -27.31 -8.41
CA LEU A 410 25.60 -26.41 -8.66
C LEU A 410 26.86 -27.25 -8.81
N ASN A 411 27.40 -27.31 -10.02
CA ASN A 411 28.65 -27.97 -10.33
C ASN A 411 29.79 -27.05 -9.83
N MET A 412 30.48 -27.40 -8.74
CA MET A 412 31.84 -26.95 -8.40
C MET A 412 32.42 -27.80 -7.25
N ASP A 413 33.41 -28.62 -7.63
CA ASP A 413 34.40 -29.47 -6.93
C ASP A 413 34.47 -29.54 -5.38
N ALA A 414 34.58 -30.78 -4.89
CA ALA A 414 34.58 -31.27 -3.49
C ALA A 414 35.86 -30.90 -2.64
N PRO A 415 35.88 -31.08 -1.28
CA PRO A 415 35.99 -32.42 -0.64
C PRO A 415 35.21 -32.67 0.69
N ILE A 416 34.68 -33.89 0.71
CA ILE A 416 34.19 -34.92 1.68
C ILE A 416 34.44 -34.87 3.24
N PHE A 417 33.39 -35.35 3.97
CA PHE A 417 33.26 -36.00 5.33
C PHE A 417 33.08 -35.17 6.64
N PRO A 418 32.53 -35.75 7.76
CA PRO A 418 31.53 -36.82 7.93
C PRO A 418 30.30 -36.42 8.80
N GLU A 419 29.38 -37.38 8.91
CA GLU A 419 28.02 -37.36 9.47
C GLU A 419 27.93 -37.36 11.01
N ASN A 420 26.73 -36.97 11.50
CA ASN A 420 26.17 -37.01 12.86
C ASN A 420 26.05 -35.64 13.57
N PHE A 421 24.87 -35.02 13.51
CA PHE A 421 24.46 -33.98 14.43
C PHE A 421 22.99 -34.16 14.83
N ASP A 422 22.74 -34.32 16.13
CA ASP A 422 21.48 -34.71 16.77
C ASP A 422 20.50 -33.52 16.91
N GLU A 423 19.22 -33.74 16.57
CA GLU A 423 18.13 -32.74 16.51
C GLU A 423 17.70 -32.21 17.90
N SER A 424 18.15 -32.85 18.98
CA SER A 424 17.80 -32.49 20.36
C SER A 424 18.47 -31.21 20.89
N GLN A 425 19.53 -30.70 20.23
CA GLN A 425 20.29 -29.55 20.73
C GLN A 425 19.69 -28.17 20.39
N ILE A 426 18.72 -28.09 19.46
CA ILE A 426 18.13 -26.81 19.06
C ILE A 426 17.06 -26.33 20.06
N GLU A 427 16.34 -27.24 20.73
CA GLU A 427 15.37 -26.83 21.76
C GLU A 427 16.05 -26.17 22.98
N ASN A 428 17.30 -26.55 23.28
CA ASN A 428 18.09 -25.91 24.33
C ASN A 428 18.68 -24.56 23.90
N PHE A 429 18.93 -24.33 22.61
CA PHE A 429 19.47 -23.05 22.13
C PHE A 429 18.47 -21.88 22.26
N VAL A 430 17.17 -22.17 22.25
CA VAL A 430 16.11 -21.18 22.46
C VAL A 430 15.91 -20.87 23.96
N ALA A 431 16.17 -21.84 24.85
CA ALA A 431 16.06 -21.63 26.29
C ALA A 431 17.24 -20.80 26.85
N ASP A 432 18.45 -21.03 26.34
CA ASP A 432 19.69 -20.43 26.90
C ASP A 432 19.87 -18.94 26.58
N LYS A 433 19.14 -18.40 25.59
CA LYS A 433 19.14 -16.98 25.24
C LYS A 433 18.08 -16.13 25.94
N CYS A 434 17.24 -16.74 26.79
CA CYS A 434 16.29 -16.03 27.65
C CYS A 434 16.81 -15.80 29.08
N SER A 435 18.04 -16.20 29.41
CA SER A 435 18.63 -16.06 30.76
C SER A 435 19.95 -15.28 30.82
N ASN A 436 20.25 -14.40 29.87
CA ASN A 436 21.33 -13.41 30.02
C ASN A 436 20.95 -12.06 29.40
#